data_AF-A0A847I1B8-F1
#
_entry.id   AF-A0A847I1B8-F1
#
_cell.length_a   1.000
_cell.length_b   1.000
_cell.length_c   1.000
_cell.angle_alpha   90.00
_cell.angle_beta   90.00
_cell.angle_gamma   90.00
#
_symmetry.space_group_name_H-M   'P 1'
#
loop_
_entity.id
_entity.type
_entity.pdbx_description
1 polymer ?
#
loop_
_entity_poly.entity_id
_entity_poly.type
_entity_poly.pdbx_seq_one_letter_code
_entity_poly.pdbx_strand_id
1 'polypeptide(L)'
;YVGMVEGGMGVMNCLSVYTKLSIGDSLAAQIPAFLLSVAAAMLVTRSTGQTNMGEEVIGQLASRPIALLGAAAFLGVLMLTPMPKVPLLTMAGGCGTLAWFIRQNQVSQANRLAGEQRAKERTKPQQIETHLAVDALELQIGFGLVKLVDRARGGDTLDRIAALRRQMAIDLGLIVPPIRIRDNSEVAPNRYLVLLRGQEIAGGELFPDQVLAIDSGLAGQRLSGMETREPAFGLKAWWIQPDDRERAESLNYTVVEPTGVLATHLTELIKRHAAELLTRADTQRLIDALKQRNATVVEEVVPNVLKVGEVQRILQNLLRERVPVRDLEAILEALGDWAPKSKDPEILTEYARNALARTICSQYKDARGVIHCVTLDPASEDYLAANIQRVDSGSVLLLPPERQSEIATRTREVIEAAGPAAAGATIVMLCSPQVRVWLRRIIEAVLPQTPVLALNEIARGIDVQAHGVVSFGSQTADIQSTVNA
;
A
#
# COMPACT_ATOMS: atom_id res chain seq x y z
N TYR A 1 72.68 -42.46 31.60
CA TYR A 1 73.42 -43.35 32.52
C TYR A 1 73.07 -44.81 32.25
N VAL A 2 71.84 -45.26 32.52
CA VAL A 2 71.36 -46.66 32.30
C VAL A 2 71.77 -47.24 30.95
N GLY A 3 71.42 -46.62 29.81
CA GLY A 3 71.76 -47.18 28.50
C GLY A 3 73.24 -47.19 28.11
N MET A 4 74.04 -46.22 28.59
CA MET A 4 75.45 -46.08 28.19
C MET A 4 76.42 -46.79 29.15
N VAL A 5 76.09 -46.83 30.44
CA VAL A 5 76.95 -47.34 31.51
C VAL A 5 76.56 -48.76 31.92
N GLU A 6 75.26 -49.04 32.09
CA GLU A 6 74.78 -50.38 32.47
C GLU A 6 74.48 -51.26 31.24
N GLY A 7 73.99 -50.66 30.15
CA GLY A 7 73.62 -51.36 28.92
C GLY A 7 74.73 -51.49 27.85
N GLY A 8 75.92 -50.90 28.07
CA GLY A 8 77.05 -50.96 27.14
C GLY A 8 76.81 -50.37 25.74
N MET A 9 75.74 -49.59 25.53
CA MET A 9 75.39 -49.05 24.22
C MET A 9 76.20 -47.80 23.88
N GLY A 10 76.67 -47.72 22.62
CA GLY A 10 77.33 -46.53 22.09
C GLY A 10 76.43 -45.28 22.16
N VAL A 11 77.05 -44.12 22.41
CA VAL A 11 76.38 -42.82 22.69
C VAL A 11 75.25 -42.52 21.70
N MET A 12 75.51 -42.70 20.41
CA MET A 12 74.55 -42.40 19.34
C MET A 12 73.35 -43.37 19.29
N ASN A 13 73.57 -44.65 19.60
CA ASN A 13 72.48 -45.62 19.68
C ASN A 13 71.59 -45.34 20.90
N CYS A 14 72.21 -44.98 22.02
CA CYS A 14 71.49 -44.62 23.23
C CYS A 14 70.57 -43.40 22.97
N LEU A 15 71.09 -42.35 22.33
CA LEU A 15 70.31 -41.19 21.91
C LEU A 15 69.11 -41.59 21.03
N SER A 16 69.32 -42.39 19.97
CA SER A 16 68.20 -42.76 19.09
C SER A 16 67.11 -43.57 19.79
N VAL A 17 67.47 -44.49 20.71
CA VAL A 17 66.51 -45.36 21.40
C VAL A 17 65.72 -44.57 22.44
N TYR A 18 66.40 -43.81 23.29
CA TYR A 18 65.73 -43.03 24.33
C TYR A 18 64.92 -41.86 23.75
N THR A 19 65.36 -41.23 22.65
CA THR A 19 64.53 -40.22 21.97
C THR A 19 63.24 -40.83 21.40
N LYS A 20 63.28 -42.03 20.80
CA LYS A 20 62.07 -42.72 20.33
C LYS A 20 61.13 -43.10 21.49
N LEU A 21 61.69 -43.59 22.60
CA LEU A 21 60.93 -43.90 23.81
C LEU A 21 60.30 -42.65 24.43
N SER A 22 61.00 -41.53 24.52
CA SER A 22 60.47 -40.28 25.05
C SER A 22 59.35 -39.67 24.19
N ILE A 23 59.47 -39.75 22.86
CA ILE A 23 58.38 -39.35 21.96
C ILE A 23 57.16 -40.29 22.15
N GLY A 24 57.41 -41.59 22.27
CA GLY A 24 56.36 -42.58 22.52
C GLY A 24 55.64 -42.36 23.85
N ASP A 25 56.37 -42.06 24.92
CA ASP A 25 55.84 -41.79 26.26
C ASP A 25 54.99 -40.50 26.27
N SER A 26 55.47 -39.45 25.58
CA SER A 26 54.72 -38.21 25.43
C SER A 26 53.41 -38.41 24.65
N LEU A 27 53.42 -39.20 23.58
CA LEU A 27 52.21 -39.53 22.82
C LEU A 27 51.25 -40.42 23.62
N ALA A 28 51.77 -41.39 24.39
CA ALA A 28 50.98 -42.27 25.23
C ALA A 28 50.28 -41.52 26.37
N ALA A 29 50.91 -40.49 26.93
CA ALA A 29 50.33 -39.63 27.96
C ALA A 29 49.31 -38.61 27.42
N GLN A 30 49.47 -38.16 26.16
CA GLN A 30 48.60 -37.13 25.56
C GLN A 30 47.21 -37.65 25.16
N ILE A 31 47.11 -38.89 24.69
CA ILE A 31 45.82 -39.45 24.22
C ILE A 31 44.79 -39.49 25.36
N PRO A 32 45.09 -40.01 26.57
CA PRO A 32 44.16 -39.99 27.69
C PRO A 32 43.81 -38.57 28.17
N ALA A 33 44.79 -37.67 28.20
CA ALA A 33 44.58 -36.28 28.62
C ALA A 33 43.62 -35.54 27.68
N PHE A 34 43.74 -35.76 26.37
CA PHE A 34 42.83 -35.20 25.38
C PHE A 34 41.40 -35.75 25.54
N LEU A 35 41.26 -37.07 25.70
CA LEU A 35 39.96 -37.71 25.92
C LEU A 35 39.28 -37.19 27.19
N LEU A 36 40.03 -37.01 28.28
CA LEU A 36 39.51 -36.49 29.54
C LEU A 36 39.05 -35.02 29.40
N SER A 37 39.81 -34.20 28.66
CA SER A 37 39.47 -32.80 28.38
C SER A 37 38.18 -32.68 27.56
N VAL A 38 38.05 -33.48 26.49
CA VAL A 38 36.83 -33.50 25.65
C VAL A 38 35.62 -33.98 26.45
N ALA A 39 35.77 -35.04 27.25
CA ALA A 39 34.71 -35.55 28.10
C ALA A 39 34.23 -34.50 29.13
N ALA A 40 35.16 -33.80 29.79
CA ALA A 40 34.84 -32.72 30.72
C ALA A 40 34.14 -31.54 30.03
N ALA A 41 34.63 -31.11 28.86
CA ALA A 41 34.01 -30.05 28.07
C ALA A 41 32.57 -30.41 27.64
N MET A 42 32.35 -31.64 27.17
CA MET A 42 31.02 -32.13 26.82
C MET A 42 30.07 -32.15 28.02
N LEU A 43 30.56 -32.56 29.19
CA LEU A 43 29.76 -32.62 30.43
C LEU A 43 29.29 -31.23 30.88
N VAL A 44 30.12 -30.19 30.68
CA VAL A 44 29.80 -28.78 31.02
C VAL A 44 28.79 -28.15 30.04
N THR A 45 28.80 -28.55 28.76
CA THR A 45 27.93 -27.97 27.71
C THR A 45 26.49 -28.51 27.68
N ARG A 46 26.08 -29.30 28.67
CA ARG A 46 24.74 -29.91 28.70
C ARG A 46 23.65 -28.86 29.01
N SER A 47 22.99 -28.34 27.97
CA SER A 47 21.68 -27.68 28.11
C SER A 47 20.61 -28.39 27.25
N THR A 48 19.67 -29.06 27.93
CA THR A 48 18.29 -29.27 27.48
C THR A 48 18.04 -29.87 26.07
N GLY A 49 18.66 -31.00 25.72
CA GLY A 49 18.29 -31.83 24.56
C GLY A 49 17.85 -33.24 24.99
N GLN A 50 16.86 -33.83 24.30
CA GLN A 50 16.31 -35.18 24.59
C GLN A 50 17.03 -36.35 23.87
N THR A 51 18.07 -36.05 23.09
CA THR A 51 18.83 -37.03 22.30
C THR A 51 20.09 -37.50 23.01
N ASN A 52 20.47 -38.77 22.80
CA ASN A 52 21.70 -39.32 23.36
C ASN A 52 22.92 -38.62 22.75
N MET A 53 23.76 -37.96 23.57
CA MET A 53 24.97 -37.25 23.13
C MET A 53 25.90 -38.11 22.26
N GLY A 54 26.00 -39.42 22.54
CA GLY A 54 26.82 -40.34 21.72
C GLY A 54 26.37 -40.41 20.27
N GLU A 55 25.05 -40.41 20.03
CA GLU A 55 24.47 -40.42 18.68
C GLU A 55 24.67 -39.08 17.97
N GLU A 56 24.57 -37.97 18.69
CA GLU A 56 24.83 -36.64 18.13
C GLU A 56 26.29 -36.41 17.76
N VAL A 57 27.23 -36.85 18.62
CA VAL A 57 28.67 -36.71 18.36
C VAL A 57 29.09 -37.57 17.19
N ILE A 58 28.61 -38.82 17.12
CA ILE A 58 28.87 -39.71 15.97
C ILE A 58 28.21 -39.12 14.71
N GLY A 59 26.99 -38.59 14.82
CA GLY A 59 26.28 -37.95 13.70
C GLY A 59 26.96 -36.68 13.19
N GLN A 60 27.52 -35.85 14.07
CA GLN A 60 28.24 -34.62 13.70
C GLN A 60 29.61 -34.91 13.07
N LEU A 61 30.32 -35.93 13.58
CA LEU A 61 31.60 -36.36 13.00
C LEU A 61 31.37 -37.01 11.62
N ALA A 62 30.31 -37.80 11.48
CA ALA A 62 29.94 -38.49 10.23
C ALA A 62 29.21 -37.59 9.21
N SER A 63 28.82 -36.35 9.55
CA SER A 63 28.12 -35.45 8.63
C SER A 63 29.03 -34.43 7.93
N ARG A 64 30.33 -34.37 8.29
CA ARG A 64 31.30 -33.43 7.70
C ARG A 64 32.36 -34.15 6.87
N PRO A 65 32.14 -34.37 5.56
CA PRO A 65 33.08 -35.11 4.70
C PRO A 65 34.46 -34.43 4.58
N ILE A 66 34.52 -33.10 4.78
CA ILE A 66 35.77 -32.32 4.76
C ILE A 66 36.72 -32.71 5.90
N ALA A 67 36.20 -33.01 7.10
CA ALA A 67 37.03 -33.42 8.23
C ALA A 67 37.67 -34.80 7.99
N LEU A 68 36.91 -35.74 7.41
CA LEU A 68 37.39 -37.08 7.06
C LEU A 68 38.41 -37.05 5.91
N LEU A 69 38.24 -36.17 4.92
CA LEU A 69 39.23 -35.94 3.87
C LEU A 69 40.51 -35.32 4.42
N GLY A 70 40.40 -34.38 5.35
CA GLY A 70 41.56 -33.81 6.06
C GLY A 70 42.34 -34.88 6.83
N ALA A 71 41.63 -35.77 7.54
CA ALA A 71 42.26 -36.90 8.24
C ALA A 71 42.93 -37.88 7.27
N ALA A 72 42.28 -38.23 6.15
CA ALA A 72 42.86 -39.10 5.13
C ALA A 72 44.11 -38.49 4.48
N ALA A 73 44.10 -37.20 4.19
CA ALA A 73 45.25 -36.47 3.66
C ALA A 73 46.42 -36.44 4.66
N PHE A 74 46.13 -36.16 5.94
CA PHE A 74 47.12 -36.18 7.00
C PHE A 74 47.76 -37.58 7.19
N LEU A 75 46.94 -38.64 7.20
CA LEU A 75 47.43 -40.01 7.24
C LEU A 75 48.25 -40.39 6.00
N GLY A 76 47.91 -39.83 4.83
CA GLY A 76 48.71 -39.95 3.62
C GLY A 76 50.07 -39.29 3.72
N VAL A 77 50.15 -38.08 4.30
CA VAL A 77 51.41 -37.38 4.57
C VAL A 77 52.25 -38.16 5.58
N LEU A 78 51.65 -38.72 6.64
CA LEU A 78 52.34 -39.54 7.63
C LEU A 78 52.95 -40.82 7.02
N MET A 79 52.45 -41.30 5.88
CA MET A 79 53.01 -42.46 5.18
C MET A 79 54.41 -42.20 4.59
N LEU A 80 54.81 -40.92 4.46
CA LEU A 80 56.17 -40.52 4.07
C LEU A 80 57.20 -40.72 5.21
N THR A 81 56.74 -40.96 6.43
CA THR A 81 57.58 -41.24 7.60
C THR A 81 57.88 -42.75 7.73
N PRO A 82 58.90 -43.18 8.49
CA PRO A 82 59.25 -44.59 8.68
C PRO A 82 58.30 -45.35 9.63
N MET A 83 56.99 -45.08 9.53
CA MET A 83 55.92 -45.73 10.29
C MET A 83 55.34 -46.94 9.53
N PRO A 84 54.68 -47.89 10.21
CA PRO A 84 54.08 -49.05 9.57
C PRO A 84 53.03 -48.61 8.54
N LYS A 85 53.35 -48.80 7.25
CA LYS A 85 52.56 -48.25 6.13
C LYS A 85 51.21 -48.94 5.94
N VAL A 86 51.13 -50.23 6.27
CA VAL A 86 49.91 -51.04 6.05
C VAL A 86 48.73 -50.54 6.90
N PRO A 87 48.84 -50.35 8.24
CA PRO A 87 47.75 -49.78 9.04
C PRO A 87 47.34 -48.35 8.61
N LEU A 88 48.31 -47.51 8.28
CA LEU A 88 48.07 -46.12 7.85
C LEU A 88 47.28 -46.09 6.54
N LEU A 89 47.61 -46.97 5.60
CA LEU A 89 46.92 -47.06 4.31
C LEU A 89 45.48 -47.56 4.47
N THR A 90 45.25 -48.53 5.36
CA THR A 90 43.89 -49.01 5.65
C THR A 90 43.02 -47.94 6.31
N MET A 91 43.56 -47.16 7.24
CA MET A 91 42.81 -46.08 7.91
C MET A 91 42.57 -44.89 6.97
N ALA A 92 43.58 -44.48 6.19
CA ALA A 92 43.42 -43.42 5.20
C ALA A 92 42.39 -43.80 4.11
N GLY A 93 42.44 -45.05 3.64
CA GLY A 93 41.46 -45.60 2.72
C GLY A 93 40.06 -45.62 3.32
N GLY A 94 39.90 -46.07 4.56
CA GLY A 94 38.62 -46.08 5.27
C GLY A 94 38.01 -44.69 5.47
N CYS A 95 38.81 -43.70 5.85
CA CYS A 95 38.34 -42.31 5.95
C CYS A 95 37.93 -41.73 4.59
N GLY A 96 38.70 -42.03 3.55
CA GLY A 96 38.40 -41.58 2.18
C GLY A 96 37.12 -42.18 1.60
N THR A 97 36.91 -43.49 1.77
CA THR A 97 35.70 -44.18 1.27
C THR A 97 34.45 -43.73 2.03
N LEU A 98 34.54 -43.57 3.35
CA LEU A 98 33.44 -43.07 4.17
C LEU A 98 33.07 -41.63 3.79
N ALA A 99 34.06 -40.75 3.59
CA ALA A 99 33.84 -39.38 3.15
C ALA A 99 33.16 -39.31 1.77
N TRP A 100 33.56 -40.19 0.85
CA TRP A 100 32.96 -40.28 -0.48
C TRP A 100 31.49 -40.73 -0.42
N PHE A 101 31.18 -41.74 0.40
CA PHE A 101 29.83 -42.24 0.60
C PHE A 101 28.90 -41.19 1.22
N ILE A 102 29.38 -40.46 2.24
CA ILE A 102 28.64 -39.35 2.88
C ILE A 102 28.37 -38.24 1.88
N ARG A 103 29.38 -37.85 1.08
CA ARG A 103 29.24 -36.81 0.06
C ARG A 103 28.23 -37.21 -1.02
N GLN A 104 28.26 -38.47 -1.46
CA GLN A 104 27.30 -38.97 -2.44
C GLN A 104 25.87 -38.95 -1.88
N ASN A 105 25.70 -39.36 -0.61
CA ASN A 105 24.40 -39.36 0.05
C ASN A 105 23.84 -37.94 0.28
N GLN A 106 24.70 -36.98 0.65
CA GLN A 106 24.34 -35.57 0.78
C GLN A 106 23.96 -34.94 -0.56
N VAL A 107 24.69 -35.23 -1.64
CA VAL A 107 24.34 -34.74 -2.99
C VAL A 107 23.02 -35.35 -3.47
N SER A 108 22.75 -36.63 -3.19
CA SER A 108 21.46 -37.25 -3.52
C SER A 108 20.30 -36.73 -2.69
N GLN A 109 20.51 -36.40 -1.40
CA GLN A 109 19.49 -35.76 -0.57
C GLN A 109 19.24 -34.32 -0.99
N ALA A 110 20.29 -33.55 -1.32
CA ALA A 110 20.16 -32.19 -1.85
C ALA A 110 19.41 -32.19 -3.19
N ASN A 111 19.68 -33.15 -4.08
CA ASN A 111 18.94 -33.31 -5.33
C ASN A 111 17.49 -33.79 -5.13
N ARG A 112 17.21 -34.64 -4.12
CA ARG A 112 15.83 -35.02 -3.76
C ARG A 112 15.06 -33.84 -3.17
N LEU A 113 15.64 -33.08 -2.26
CA LEU A 113 15.02 -31.87 -1.68
C LEU A 113 14.81 -30.78 -2.73
N ALA A 114 15.76 -30.57 -3.64
CA ALA A 114 15.61 -29.66 -4.77
C ALA A 114 14.56 -30.18 -5.79
N GLY A 115 14.46 -31.49 -5.97
CA GLY A 115 13.43 -32.15 -6.77
C GLY A 115 12.04 -32.02 -6.16
N GLU A 116 11.91 -32.15 -4.85
CA GLU A 116 10.67 -31.96 -4.08
C GLU A 116 10.24 -30.48 -4.02
N GLN A 117 11.19 -29.55 -3.93
CA GLN A 117 10.90 -28.10 -4.04
C GLN A 117 10.44 -27.74 -5.46
N ARG A 118 11.09 -28.27 -6.51
CA ARG A 118 10.64 -28.08 -7.90
C ARG A 118 9.32 -28.80 -8.20
N ALA A 119 9.05 -29.93 -7.56
CA ALA A 119 7.77 -30.65 -7.67
C ALA A 119 6.66 -29.97 -6.87
N LYS A 120 6.96 -29.30 -5.74
CA LYS A 120 6.03 -28.42 -5.02
C LYS A 120 5.78 -27.10 -5.75
N GLU A 121 6.72 -26.60 -6.56
CA GLU A 121 6.50 -25.47 -7.46
C GLU A 121 5.69 -25.84 -8.71
N ARG A 122 5.88 -27.04 -9.27
CA ARG A 122 5.14 -27.54 -10.45
C ARG A 122 3.78 -28.16 -10.14
N THR A 123 3.60 -28.66 -8.91
CA THR A 123 2.34 -29.22 -8.40
C THR A 123 1.71 -28.30 -7.37
N LYS A 124 1.82 -26.98 -7.55
CA LYS A 124 0.70 -26.14 -7.12
C LYS A 124 -0.43 -26.45 -8.10
N PRO A 125 -1.61 -26.92 -7.66
CA PRO A 125 -2.76 -26.88 -8.54
C PRO A 125 -2.84 -25.47 -9.12
N GLN A 126 -2.87 -25.33 -10.44
CA GLN A 126 -3.14 -24.06 -11.09
C GLN A 126 -4.53 -23.59 -10.63
N GLN A 127 -4.51 -22.82 -9.54
CA GLN A 127 -5.13 -21.51 -9.46
C GLN A 127 -6.62 -21.43 -9.82
N ILE A 128 -7.47 -22.29 -9.24
CA ILE A 128 -8.87 -21.88 -9.04
C ILE A 128 -8.90 -20.62 -8.14
N GLU A 129 -7.96 -20.50 -7.19
CA GLU A 129 -7.80 -19.34 -6.31
C GLU A 129 -7.40 -18.03 -7.02
N THR A 130 -6.73 -18.07 -8.18
CA THR A 130 -6.37 -16.84 -8.93
C THR A 130 -7.50 -16.34 -9.80
N HIS A 131 -8.46 -17.21 -10.15
CA HIS A 131 -9.75 -16.79 -10.70
C HIS A 131 -10.70 -16.21 -9.63
N LEU A 132 -10.44 -16.48 -8.34
CA LEU A 132 -11.18 -15.91 -7.21
C LEU A 132 -10.64 -14.55 -6.73
N ALA A 133 -9.43 -14.16 -7.16
CA ALA A 133 -8.85 -12.88 -6.81
C ALA A 133 -9.54 -11.76 -7.59
N VAL A 134 -10.35 -10.98 -6.90
CA VAL A 134 -11.05 -9.82 -7.47
C VAL A 134 -10.05 -8.69 -7.65
N ASP A 135 -9.79 -8.32 -8.91
CA ASP A 135 -8.96 -7.15 -9.23
C ASP A 135 -9.61 -5.87 -8.68
N ALA A 136 -8.83 -5.05 -7.96
CA ALA A 136 -9.38 -3.85 -7.33
C ALA A 136 -9.87 -2.84 -8.37
N LEU A 137 -9.07 -2.58 -9.41
CA LEU A 137 -9.42 -1.74 -10.56
C LEU A 137 -9.09 -2.47 -11.86
N GLU A 138 -10.05 -2.47 -12.78
CA GLU A 138 -9.90 -3.03 -14.12
C GLU A 138 -10.36 -2.02 -15.18
N LEU A 139 -9.61 -1.93 -16.26
CA LEU A 139 -9.95 -1.16 -17.46
C LEU A 139 -10.17 -2.15 -18.60
N GLN A 140 -11.42 -2.31 -19.01
CA GLN A 140 -11.77 -3.08 -20.19
C GLN A 140 -11.82 -2.16 -21.41
N ILE A 141 -11.21 -2.58 -22.51
CA ILE A 141 -11.18 -1.81 -23.75
C ILE A 141 -11.74 -2.62 -24.92
N GLY A 142 -12.50 -1.95 -25.78
CA GLY A 142 -12.86 -2.48 -27.09
C GLY A 142 -11.65 -2.58 -28.02
N PHE A 143 -11.76 -3.43 -29.04
CA PHE A 143 -10.65 -3.73 -29.97
C PHE A 143 -10.08 -2.49 -30.69
N GLY A 144 -10.91 -1.48 -30.97
CA GLY A 144 -10.50 -0.23 -31.62
C GLY A 144 -9.56 0.62 -30.76
N LEU A 145 -9.57 0.44 -29.44
CA LEU A 145 -8.74 1.19 -28.49
C LEU A 145 -7.41 0.50 -28.16
N VAL A 146 -7.17 -0.72 -28.64
CA VAL A 146 -5.92 -1.47 -28.37
C VAL A 146 -4.69 -0.68 -28.82
N LYS A 147 -4.79 0.10 -29.91
CA LYS A 147 -3.71 0.98 -30.38
C LYS A 147 -3.30 2.06 -29.37
N LEU A 148 -4.18 2.48 -28.47
CA LEU A 148 -3.87 3.46 -27.43
C LEU A 148 -3.05 2.86 -26.28
N VAL A 149 -3.08 1.53 -26.11
CA VAL A 149 -2.43 0.81 -25.01
C VAL A 149 -1.13 0.14 -25.46
N ASP A 150 -1.08 -0.34 -26.71
CA ASP A 150 0.10 -1.00 -27.26
C ASP A 150 1.24 -0.01 -27.54
N ARG A 151 2.30 -0.06 -26.71
CA ARG A 151 3.51 0.75 -26.88
C ARG A 151 4.17 0.55 -28.24
N ALA A 152 4.10 -0.65 -28.83
CA ALA A 152 4.69 -0.91 -30.14
C ALA A 152 3.97 -0.15 -31.28
N ARG A 153 2.71 0.25 -31.04
CA ARG A 153 1.88 1.03 -31.97
C ARG A 153 1.84 2.52 -31.61
N GLY A 154 2.71 2.97 -30.71
CA GLY A 154 2.77 4.36 -30.26
C GLY A 154 1.78 4.73 -29.15
N GLY A 155 1.12 3.75 -28.53
CA GLY A 155 0.23 3.98 -27.39
C GLY A 155 0.98 4.39 -26.12
N ASP A 156 0.49 5.41 -25.41
CA ASP A 156 1.08 5.97 -24.18
C ASP A 156 0.22 5.75 -22.92
N THR A 157 -0.90 5.03 -23.02
CA THR A 157 -1.85 4.84 -21.91
C THR A 157 -1.21 4.21 -20.67
N LEU A 158 -0.32 3.22 -20.85
CA LEU A 158 0.37 2.57 -19.73
C LEU A 158 1.26 3.54 -18.95
N ASP A 159 1.95 4.43 -19.67
CA ASP A 159 2.82 5.44 -19.08
C ASP A 159 2.01 6.52 -18.35
N ARG A 160 0.88 6.93 -18.92
CA ARG A 160 -0.08 7.83 -18.26
C ARG A 160 -0.68 7.22 -16.99
N ILE A 161 -1.03 5.94 -17.00
CA ILE A 161 -1.52 5.24 -15.81
C ILE A 161 -0.44 5.18 -14.72
N ALA A 162 0.81 4.91 -15.08
CA ALA A 162 1.93 4.92 -14.14
C ALA A 162 2.19 6.33 -13.55
N ALA A 163 2.06 7.38 -14.37
CA ALA A 163 2.13 8.77 -13.90
C ALA A 163 0.97 9.12 -12.98
N LEU A 164 -0.25 8.72 -13.33
CA LEU A 164 -1.46 8.91 -12.52
C LEU A 164 -1.29 8.33 -11.12
N ARG A 165 -0.83 7.08 -11.02
CA ARG A 165 -0.63 6.43 -9.70
C ARG A 165 0.35 7.21 -8.82
N ARG A 166 1.43 7.75 -9.40
CA ARG A 166 2.38 8.62 -8.69
C ARG A 166 1.73 9.94 -8.27
N GLN A 167 0.95 10.55 -9.16
CA GLN A 167 0.24 11.79 -8.90
C GLN A 167 -0.76 11.63 -7.75
N MET A 168 -1.53 10.54 -7.70
CA MET A 168 -2.48 10.27 -6.60
C MET A 168 -1.80 10.04 -5.25
N ALA A 169 -0.60 9.45 -5.25
CA ALA A 169 0.20 9.35 -4.03
C ALA A 169 0.66 10.72 -3.52
N ILE A 170 0.99 11.65 -4.42
CA ILE A 170 1.41 13.02 -4.06
C ILE A 170 0.21 13.89 -3.64
N ASP A 171 -0.87 13.85 -4.42
CA ASP A 171 -2.01 14.75 -4.23
C ASP A 171 -2.89 14.32 -3.06
N LEU A 172 -3.14 13.01 -2.91
CA LEU A 172 -4.04 12.48 -1.90
C LEU A 172 -3.36 11.66 -0.80
N GLY A 173 -2.10 11.25 -0.97
CA GLY A 173 -1.48 10.28 -0.06
C GLY A 173 -2.02 8.85 -0.22
N LEU A 174 -2.69 8.56 -1.35
CA LEU A 174 -3.31 7.26 -1.62
C LEU A 174 -2.38 6.38 -2.46
N ILE A 175 -2.15 5.15 -1.99
CA ILE A 175 -1.46 4.11 -2.78
C ILE A 175 -2.48 3.45 -3.70
N VAL A 176 -2.53 3.89 -4.96
CA VAL A 176 -3.47 3.33 -5.95
C VAL A 176 -3.03 1.90 -6.34
N PRO A 177 -3.92 0.89 -6.26
CA PRO A 177 -3.61 -0.47 -6.67
C PRO A 177 -3.28 -0.53 -8.18
N PRO A 178 -2.62 -1.61 -8.65
CA PRO A 178 -2.39 -1.78 -10.08
C PRO A 178 -3.73 -1.85 -10.83
N ILE A 179 -3.85 -1.11 -11.93
CA ILE A 179 -5.01 -1.13 -12.83
C ILE A 179 -4.76 -2.21 -13.87
N ARG A 180 -5.57 -3.28 -13.87
CA ARG A 180 -5.45 -4.34 -14.86
C ARG A 180 -6.16 -3.89 -16.14
N ILE A 181 -5.49 -4.00 -17.29
CA ILE A 181 -6.09 -3.69 -18.58
C ILE A 181 -6.44 -5.01 -19.27
N ARG A 182 -7.68 -5.14 -19.75
CA ARG A 182 -8.14 -6.29 -20.51
C ARG A 182 -8.80 -5.83 -21.81
N ASP A 183 -8.49 -6.48 -22.91
CA ASP A 183 -9.32 -6.40 -24.10
C ASP A 183 -10.59 -7.23 -23.89
N ASN A 184 -11.74 -6.67 -24.25
CA ASN A 184 -13.01 -7.36 -24.18
C ASN A 184 -13.73 -7.22 -25.52
N SER A 185 -13.91 -8.34 -26.23
CA SER A 185 -14.60 -8.38 -27.52
C SER A 185 -16.10 -8.10 -27.43
N GLU A 186 -16.70 -8.24 -26.25
CA GLU A 186 -18.11 -7.91 -26.02
C GLU A 186 -18.34 -6.39 -25.89
N VAL A 187 -17.28 -5.61 -25.63
CA VAL A 187 -17.34 -4.16 -25.56
C VAL A 187 -17.24 -3.57 -26.96
N ALA A 188 -18.05 -2.55 -27.26
CA ALA A 188 -18.05 -1.87 -28.55
C ALA A 188 -16.62 -1.37 -28.92
N PRO A 189 -16.24 -1.35 -30.21
CA PRO A 189 -14.83 -1.16 -30.61
C PRO A 189 -14.14 0.08 -30.03
N ASN A 190 -14.86 1.19 -29.94
CA ASN A 190 -14.36 2.48 -29.46
C ASN A 190 -14.75 2.78 -28.01
N ARG A 191 -15.29 1.80 -27.29
CA ARG A 191 -15.75 1.96 -25.91
C ARG A 191 -14.74 1.37 -24.93
N TYR A 192 -14.63 2.00 -23.77
CA TYR A 192 -13.93 1.45 -22.61
C TYR A 192 -14.88 1.41 -21.40
N LEU A 193 -14.63 0.48 -20.50
CA LEU A 193 -15.32 0.32 -19.23
C LEU A 193 -14.29 0.32 -18.11
N VAL A 194 -14.59 1.00 -17.00
CA VAL A 194 -13.80 0.97 -15.78
C VAL A 194 -14.59 0.21 -14.75
N LEU A 195 -13.99 -0.83 -14.20
CA LEU A 195 -14.59 -1.70 -13.20
C LEU A 195 -13.85 -1.55 -11.87
N LEU A 196 -14.62 -1.47 -10.78
CA LEU A 196 -14.14 -1.54 -9.41
C LEU A 196 -14.60 -2.87 -8.82
N ARG A 197 -13.64 -3.73 -8.44
CA ARG A 197 -13.93 -5.05 -7.89
C ARG A 197 -14.89 -5.89 -8.76
N GLY A 198 -14.70 -5.83 -10.08
CA GLY A 198 -15.51 -6.55 -11.07
C GLY A 198 -16.88 -5.93 -11.39
N GLN A 199 -17.24 -4.78 -10.81
CA GLN A 199 -18.47 -4.05 -11.12
C GLN A 199 -18.17 -2.81 -11.95
N GLU A 200 -18.93 -2.58 -13.04
CA GLU A 200 -18.79 -1.36 -13.84
C GLU A 200 -19.14 -0.13 -13.01
N ILE A 201 -18.21 0.82 -12.91
CA ILE A 201 -18.42 2.11 -12.25
C ILE A 201 -18.60 3.26 -13.24
N ALA A 202 -18.01 3.15 -14.43
CA ALA A 202 -18.15 4.12 -15.51
C ALA A 202 -17.65 3.54 -16.84
N GLY A 203 -18.00 4.20 -17.93
CA GLY A 203 -17.48 3.92 -19.26
C GLY A 203 -17.56 5.13 -20.16
N GLY A 204 -16.94 5.05 -21.33
CA GLY A 204 -16.96 6.13 -22.31
C GLY A 204 -16.51 5.66 -23.68
N GLU A 205 -16.65 6.55 -24.66
CA GLU A 205 -16.20 6.31 -26.03
C GLU A 205 -14.99 7.19 -26.36
N LEU A 206 -14.03 6.62 -27.07
CA LEU A 206 -12.81 7.28 -27.51
C LEU A 206 -12.60 6.99 -28.99
N PHE A 207 -12.16 8.00 -29.73
CA PHE A 207 -11.86 7.88 -31.15
C PHE A 207 -10.36 8.14 -31.33
N PRO A 208 -9.53 7.10 -31.45
CA PRO A 208 -8.07 7.25 -31.40
C PRO A 208 -7.45 8.13 -32.51
N ASP A 209 -8.17 8.36 -33.60
CA ASP A 209 -7.73 9.17 -34.76
C ASP A 209 -8.31 10.60 -34.73
N GLN A 210 -8.96 10.98 -33.63
CA GLN A 210 -9.60 12.28 -33.44
C GLN A 210 -9.16 12.90 -32.11
N VAL A 211 -9.41 14.20 -31.95
CA VAL A 211 -9.14 14.93 -30.70
C VAL A 211 -10.44 15.47 -30.13
N LEU A 212 -10.51 15.59 -28.79
CA LEU A 212 -11.69 16.10 -28.10
C LEU A 212 -11.53 17.58 -27.80
N ALA A 213 -12.38 18.41 -28.40
CA ALA A 213 -12.48 19.84 -28.10
C ALA A 213 -13.56 20.07 -27.02
N ILE A 214 -13.14 20.53 -25.84
CA ILE A 214 -13.99 20.71 -24.65
C ILE A 214 -14.33 22.20 -24.50
N ASP A 215 -15.62 22.49 -24.31
CA ASP A 215 -16.10 23.84 -24.01
C ASP A 215 -16.11 24.07 -22.50
N SER A 216 -15.26 24.99 -22.02
CA SER A 216 -15.19 25.42 -20.63
C SER A 216 -16.13 26.59 -20.29
N GLY A 217 -17.07 26.93 -21.18
CA GLY A 217 -17.99 28.07 -21.08
C GLY A 217 -17.44 29.36 -21.69
N LEU A 218 -16.26 29.32 -22.30
CA LEU A 218 -15.60 30.45 -22.95
C LEU A 218 -15.56 30.31 -24.48
N ALA A 219 -16.12 29.23 -25.01
CA ALA A 219 -16.11 28.95 -26.44
C ALA A 219 -16.89 30.01 -27.23
N GLY A 220 -16.29 30.50 -28.31
CA GLY A 220 -16.90 31.55 -29.14
C GLY A 220 -17.98 31.02 -30.10
N GLN A 221 -17.64 30.00 -30.90
CA GLN A 221 -18.52 29.44 -31.94
C GLN A 221 -18.49 27.91 -31.91
N ARG A 222 -19.61 27.28 -32.28
CA ARG A 222 -19.72 25.82 -32.35
C ARG A 222 -18.81 25.24 -33.43
N LEU A 223 -18.06 24.20 -33.08
CA LEU A 223 -17.21 23.45 -34.00
C LEU A 223 -18.03 22.47 -34.86
N SER A 224 -17.48 22.13 -36.03
CA SER A 224 -17.96 21.03 -36.84
C SER A 224 -17.34 19.73 -36.34
N GLY A 225 -18.16 18.78 -35.89
CA GLY A 225 -17.68 17.52 -35.32
C GLY A 225 -18.80 16.72 -34.67
N MET A 226 -18.45 15.54 -34.12
CA MET A 226 -19.40 14.71 -33.39
C MET A 226 -19.56 15.26 -31.97
N GLU A 227 -20.75 15.79 -31.66
CA GLU A 227 -21.07 16.28 -30.32
C GLU A 227 -21.12 15.14 -29.30
N THR A 228 -20.53 15.36 -28.14
CA THR A 228 -20.46 14.41 -27.03
C THR A 228 -20.38 15.15 -25.69
N ARG A 229 -20.23 14.39 -24.60
CA ARG A 229 -19.89 14.90 -23.27
C ARG A 229 -18.56 14.34 -22.82
N GLU A 230 -17.72 15.21 -22.27
CA GLU A 230 -16.48 14.81 -21.63
C GLU A 230 -16.82 13.94 -20.39
N PRO A 231 -16.19 12.77 -20.23
CA PRO A 231 -16.63 11.77 -19.26
C PRO A 231 -16.32 12.09 -17.78
N ALA A 232 -15.31 12.90 -17.46
CA ALA A 232 -14.92 13.21 -16.08
C ALA A 232 -15.85 14.25 -15.41
N PHE A 233 -16.19 15.31 -16.14
CA PHE A 233 -16.92 16.49 -15.61
C PHE A 233 -18.27 16.71 -16.31
N GLY A 234 -18.57 15.99 -17.39
CA GLY A 234 -19.84 16.10 -18.11
C GLY A 234 -19.96 17.35 -18.99
N LEU A 235 -18.84 18.04 -19.25
CA LEU A 235 -18.77 19.24 -20.08
C LEU A 235 -19.14 18.92 -21.54
N LYS A 236 -19.71 19.91 -22.25
CA LYS A 236 -20.01 19.76 -23.68
C LYS A 236 -18.70 19.68 -24.45
N ALA A 237 -18.61 18.75 -25.38
CA ALA A 237 -17.41 18.54 -26.16
C ALA A 237 -17.73 18.05 -27.58
N TRP A 238 -16.74 18.16 -28.46
CA TRP A 238 -16.83 17.73 -29.86
C TRP A 238 -15.59 16.92 -30.23
N TRP A 239 -15.81 15.75 -30.83
CA TRP A 239 -14.74 15.05 -31.52
C TRP A 239 -14.50 15.68 -32.89
N ILE A 240 -13.28 16.15 -33.11
CA ILE A 240 -12.84 16.86 -34.32
C ILE A 240 -11.61 16.18 -34.92
N GLN A 241 -11.32 16.49 -36.18
CA GLN A 241 -10.09 16.03 -36.81
C GLN A 241 -8.88 16.72 -36.18
N PRO A 242 -7.71 16.05 -36.09
CA PRO A 242 -6.50 16.67 -35.56
C PRO A 242 -6.09 17.96 -36.29
N ASP A 243 -6.39 18.06 -37.60
CA ASP A 243 -6.12 19.25 -38.42
C ASP A 243 -6.93 20.48 -38.00
N ASP A 244 -8.08 20.29 -37.34
CA ASP A 244 -8.93 21.38 -36.83
C ASP A 244 -8.50 21.88 -35.43
N ARG A 245 -7.43 21.32 -34.85
CA ARG A 245 -6.93 21.66 -33.49
C ARG A 245 -6.67 23.14 -33.33
N GLU A 246 -5.85 23.74 -34.20
CA GLU A 246 -5.47 25.16 -34.09
C GLU A 246 -6.71 26.07 -34.17
N ARG A 247 -7.67 25.71 -35.02
CA ARG A 247 -8.94 26.43 -35.13
C ARG A 247 -9.75 26.32 -33.84
N ALA A 248 -9.86 25.13 -33.26
CA ALA A 248 -10.59 24.94 -32.01
C ALA A 248 -9.96 25.73 -30.85
N GLU A 249 -8.63 25.69 -30.73
CA GLU A 249 -7.89 26.46 -29.71
C GLU A 249 -8.09 27.98 -29.91
N SER A 250 -8.09 28.48 -31.15
CA SER A 250 -8.37 29.89 -31.45
C SER A 250 -9.77 30.36 -31.06
N LEU A 251 -10.71 29.41 -30.93
CA LEU A 251 -12.09 29.63 -30.50
C LEU A 251 -12.28 29.40 -28.98
N ASN A 252 -11.19 29.31 -28.22
CA ASN A 252 -11.13 29.06 -26.77
C ASN A 252 -11.61 27.67 -26.33
N TYR A 253 -11.56 26.66 -27.20
CA TYR A 253 -11.76 25.27 -26.77
C TYR A 253 -10.47 24.71 -26.17
N THR A 254 -10.61 23.86 -25.15
CA THR A 254 -9.50 23.04 -24.65
C THR A 254 -9.45 21.75 -25.46
N VAL A 255 -8.37 21.52 -26.22
CA VAL A 255 -8.24 20.34 -27.10
C VAL A 255 -7.35 19.28 -26.47
N VAL A 256 -7.89 18.07 -26.29
CA VAL A 256 -7.25 16.96 -25.58
C VAL A 256 -7.23 15.69 -26.43
N GLU A 257 -6.11 14.97 -26.40
CA GLU A 257 -5.96 13.66 -27.06
C GLU A 257 -6.77 12.54 -26.37
N PRO A 258 -7.19 11.48 -27.08
CA PRO A 258 -7.99 10.38 -26.50
C PRO A 258 -7.37 9.74 -25.25
N THR A 259 -6.06 9.56 -25.22
CA THR A 259 -5.35 8.99 -24.05
C THR A 259 -5.34 9.95 -22.86
N GLY A 260 -5.33 11.26 -23.13
CA GLY A 260 -5.53 12.31 -22.12
C GLY A 260 -6.94 12.29 -21.54
N VAL A 261 -7.97 12.14 -22.38
CA VAL A 261 -9.37 12.02 -21.95
C VAL A 261 -9.54 10.81 -21.02
N LEU A 262 -9.00 9.65 -21.41
CA LEU A 262 -9.02 8.43 -20.58
C LEU A 262 -8.30 8.64 -19.24
N ALA A 263 -7.12 9.27 -19.25
CA ALA A 263 -6.34 9.50 -18.04
C ALA A 263 -7.05 10.45 -17.07
N THR A 264 -7.67 11.51 -17.57
CA THR A 264 -8.47 12.46 -16.75
C THR A 264 -9.66 11.76 -16.13
N HIS A 265 -10.40 10.97 -16.92
CA HIS A 265 -11.54 10.22 -16.41
C HIS A 265 -11.13 9.19 -15.35
N LEU A 266 -10.08 8.40 -15.60
CA LEU A 266 -9.55 7.46 -14.61
C LEU A 266 -9.12 8.16 -13.32
N THR A 267 -8.49 9.34 -13.42
CA THR A 267 -8.07 10.13 -12.27
C THR A 267 -9.28 10.51 -11.42
N GLU A 268 -10.33 11.03 -12.06
CA GLU A 268 -11.55 11.46 -11.37
C GLU A 268 -12.29 10.28 -10.72
N LEU A 269 -12.37 9.12 -11.40
CA LEU A 269 -12.95 7.90 -10.84
C LEU A 269 -12.16 7.40 -9.62
N ILE A 270 -10.83 7.43 -9.68
CA ILE A 270 -9.97 7.04 -8.55
C ILE A 270 -10.15 7.99 -7.37
N LYS A 271 -10.28 9.30 -7.61
CA LYS A 271 -10.59 10.28 -6.55
C LYS A 271 -11.96 10.01 -5.93
N ARG A 272 -12.98 9.78 -6.76
CA ARG A 272 -14.35 9.50 -6.32
C ARG A 272 -14.45 8.23 -5.47
N HIS A 273 -13.72 7.17 -5.83
CA HIS A 273 -13.72 5.88 -5.14
C HIS A 273 -12.50 5.68 -4.22
N ALA A 274 -11.76 6.75 -3.89
CA ALA A 274 -10.52 6.67 -3.11
C ALA A 274 -10.69 5.94 -1.77
N ALA A 275 -11.82 6.18 -1.10
CA ALA A 275 -12.15 5.51 0.16
C ALA A 275 -12.35 3.99 0.01
N GLU A 276 -12.90 3.53 -1.11
CA GLU A 276 -13.11 2.10 -1.39
C GLU A 276 -11.81 1.38 -1.80
N LEU A 277 -10.89 2.14 -2.40
CA LEU A 277 -9.56 1.68 -2.79
C LEU A 277 -8.61 1.54 -1.60
N LEU A 278 -8.78 2.33 -0.54
CA LEU A 278 -7.95 2.25 0.66
C LEU A 278 -8.26 0.97 1.46
N THR A 279 -7.39 -0.04 1.35
CA THR A 279 -7.51 -1.29 2.10
C THR A 279 -6.84 -1.22 3.47
N ARG A 280 -7.16 -2.17 4.36
CA ARG A 280 -6.46 -2.31 5.66
C ARG A 280 -4.96 -2.52 5.50
N ALA A 281 -4.56 -3.28 4.49
CA ALA A 281 -3.16 -3.54 4.21
C ALA A 281 -2.43 -2.27 3.76
N ASP A 282 -3.10 -1.42 2.97
CA ASP A 282 -2.53 -0.13 2.55
C ASP A 282 -2.46 0.86 3.72
N THR A 283 -3.49 0.92 4.58
CA THR A 283 -3.43 1.68 5.83
C THR A 283 -2.27 1.23 6.72
N GLN A 284 -2.06 -0.08 6.88
CA GLN A 284 -0.92 -0.60 7.65
C GLN A 284 0.41 -0.15 7.03
N ARG A 285 0.57 -0.25 5.71
CA ARG A 285 1.78 0.22 5.01
C ARG A 285 2.04 1.71 5.21
N LEU A 286 1.00 2.53 5.18
CA LEU A 286 1.12 3.98 5.44
C LEU A 286 1.59 4.24 6.87
N ILE A 287 1.02 3.53 7.86
CA ILE A 287 1.43 3.62 9.27
C ILE A 287 2.87 3.15 9.46
N ASP A 288 3.27 2.02 8.85
CA ASP A 288 4.62 1.47 8.94
C ASP A 288 5.65 2.43 8.31
N ALA A 289 5.32 3.06 7.18
CA ALA A 289 6.16 4.05 6.54
C ALA A 289 6.33 5.31 7.41
N LEU A 290 5.26 5.75 8.09
CA LEU A 290 5.35 6.84 9.06
C LEU A 290 6.17 6.42 10.29
N LYS A 291 6.02 5.19 10.78
CA LYS A 291 6.78 4.68 11.93
C LYS A 291 8.29 4.72 11.72
N GLN A 292 8.76 4.51 10.49
CA GLN A 292 10.17 4.64 10.13
C GLN A 292 10.69 6.09 10.27
N ARG A 293 9.82 7.09 10.11
CA ARG A 293 10.17 8.53 10.21
C ARG A 293 9.91 9.10 11.61
N ASN A 294 8.78 8.74 12.22
CA ASN A 294 8.36 9.18 13.55
C ASN A 294 7.66 8.02 14.27
N ALA A 295 8.45 7.20 14.97
CA ALA A 295 7.94 6.06 15.72
C ALA A 295 7.11 6.48 16.94
N THR A 296 7.43 7.62 17.56
CA THR A 296 6.80 8.10 18.80
C THR A 296 5.30 8.31 18.62
N VAL A 297 4.89 9.09 17.62
CA VAL A 297 3.47 9.36 17.33
C VAL A 297 2.72 8.07 16.99
N VAL A 298 3.34 7.18 16.20
CA VAL A 298 2.70 5.93 15.79
C VAL A 298 2.49 5.00 16.99
N GLU A 299 3.49 4.80 17.83
CA GLU A 299 3.41 3.91 18.99
C GLU A 299 2.50 4.45 20.09
N GLU A 300 2.37 5.76 20.22
CA GLU A 300 1.40 6.38 21.14
C GLU A 300 -0.04 6.12 20.70
N VAL A 301 -0.33 6.20 19.40
CA VAL A 301 -1.71 6.12 18.88
C VAL A 301 -2.13 4.71 18.48
N VAL A 302 -1.28 3.98 17.76
CA VAL A 302 -1.59 2.67 17.15
C VAL A 302 -0.63 1.59 17.65
N PRO A 303 -1.13 0.48 18.23
CA PRO A 303 -2.53 0.09 18.43
C PRO A 303 -3.14 0.58 19.77
N ASN A 304 -2.42 1.38 20.54
CA ASN A 304 -2.71 1.64 21.96
C ASN A 304 -4.01 2.42 22.17
N VAL A 305 -4.27 3.46 21.36
CA VAL A 305 -5.46 4.31 21.46
C VAL A 305 -6.50 3.92 20.40
N LEU A 306 -6.04 3.60 19.19
CA LEU A 306 -6.86 3.21 18.05
C LEU A 306 -6.27 1.98 17.34
N LYS A 307 -7.16 1.12 16.84
CA LYS A 307 -6.82 0.01 15.95
C LYS A 307 -6.64 0.54 14.53
N VAL A 308 -5.86 -0.19 13.73
CA VAL A 308 -5.64 0.10 12.29
C VAL A 308 -6.96 0.25 11.52
N GLY A 309 -7.98 -0.54 11.87
CA GLY A 309 -9.30 -0.44 11.23
C GLY A 309 -10.07 0.85 11.56
N GLU A 310 -9.85 1.43 12.74
CA GLU A 310 -10.46 2.71 13.13
C GLU A 310 -9.75 3.86 12.41
N VAL A 311 -8.41 3.83 12.35
CA VAL A 311 -7.62 4.77 11.54
C VAL A 311 -8.03 4.68 10.07
N GLN A 312 -8.16 3.48 9.51
CA GLN A 312 -8.64 3.29 8.14
C GLN A 312 -9.98 3.97 7.93
N ARG A 313 -10.94 3.80 8.85
CA ARG A 313 -12.27 4.42 8.72
C ARG A 313 -12.18 5.95 8.65
N ILE A 314 -11.34 6.56 9.49
CA ILE A 314 -11.12 8.01 9.49
C ILE A 314 -10.47 8.47 8.18
N LEU A 315 -9.41 7.78 7.72
CA LEU A 315 -8.78 8.09 6.43
C LEU A 315 -9.75 7.92 5.26
N GLN A 316 -10.63 6.92 5.31
CA GLN A 316 -11.68 6.74 4.30
C GLN A 316 -12.68 7.90 4.31
N ASN A 317 -13.09 8.40 5.48
CA ASN A 317 -13.97 9.56 5.58
C ASN A 317 -13.32 10.82 4.99
N LEU A 318 -12.04 11.07 5.30
CA LEU A 318 -11.26 12.15 4.68
C LEU A 318 -11.24 12.02 3.15
N LEU A 319 -10.93 10.83 2.63
CA LEU A 319 -10.84 10.57 1.19
C LEU A 319 -12.18 10.67 0.46
N ARG A 320 -13.32 10.32 1.09
CA ARG A 320 -14.67 10.53 0.51
C ARG A 320 -14.94 12.00 0.21
N GLU A 321 -14.33 12.87 1.00
CA GLU A 321 -14.42 14.32 0.83
C GLU A 321 -13.21 14.91 0.10
N ARG A 322 -12.40 14.05 -0.55
CA ARG A 322 -11.19 14.42 -1.31
C ARG A 322 -10.14 15.16 -0.46
N VAL A 323 -10.15 14.98 0.85
CA VAL A 323 -9.14 15.52 1.75
C VAL A 323 -7.89 14.64 1.69
N PRO A 324 -6.71 15.20 1.37
CA PRO A 324 -5.46 14.46 1.31
C PRO A 324 -5.09 13.86 2.67
N VAL A 325 -4.70 12.60 2.65
CA VAL A 325 -4.20 11.86 3.83
C VAL A 325 -2.67 11.74 3.84
N ARG A 326 -1.99 12.57 3.04
CA ARG A 326 -0.52 12.58 2.92
C ARG A 326 0.18 12.98 4.21
N ASP A 327 -0.39 13.96 4.93
CA ASP A 327 0.12 14.40 6.23
C ASP A 327 -0.44 13.50 7.34
N LEU A 328 -0.07 12.22 7.29
CA LEU A 328 -0.53 11.21 8.24
C LEU A 328 -0.04 11.50 9.66
N GLU A 329 1.08 12.22 9.79
CA GLU A 329 1.64 12.65 11.08
C GLU A 329 0.67 13.59 11.79
N ALA A 330 0.26 14.69 11.15
CA ALA A 330 -0.72 15.62 11.72
C ALA A 330 -2.07 14.95 12.00
N ILE A 331 -2.48 13.99 11.16
CA ILE A 331 -3.70 13.20 11.40
C ILE A 331 -3.54 12.37 12.67
N LEU A 332 -2.47 11.59 12.82
CA LEU A 332 -2.29 10.74 13.99
C LEU A 332 -2.12 11.55 15.27
N GLU A 333 -1.42 12.68 15.26
CA GLU A 333 -1.34 13.58 16.42
C GLU A 333 -2.73 14.04 16.88
N ALA A 334 -3.55 14.54 15.95
CA ALA A 334 -4.93 14.93 16.25
C ALA A 334 -5.76 13.76 16.79
N LEU A 335 -5.56 12.55 16.24
CA LEU A 335 -6.25 11.36 16.76
C LEU A 335 -5.76 10.97 18.15
N GLY A 336 -4.47 11.08 18.45
CA GLY A 336 -3.91 10.84 19.79
C GLY A 336 -4.53 11.75 20.86
N ASP A 337 -4.70 13.03 20.55
CA ASP A 337 -5.26 14.02 21.48
C ASP A 337 -6.77 13.81 21.75
N TRP A 338 -7.53 13.40 20.73
CA TRP A 338 -9.00 13.41 20.78
C TRP A 338 -9.63 12.03 20.95
N ALA A 339 -8.95 10.95 20.57
CA ALA A 339 -9.45 9.59 20.72
C ALA A 339 -9.63 9.10 22.17
N PRO A 340 -8.96 9.67 23.21
CA PRO A 340 -9.33 9.41 24.60
C PRO A 340 -10.67 10.02 25.01
N LYS A 341 -11.13 11.09 24.33
CA LYS A 341 -12.38 11.80 24.63
C LYS A 341 -13.58 11.26 23.86
N SER A 342 -13.36 10.76 22.64
CA SER A 342 -14.40 10.17 21.80
C SER A 342 -13.84 9.04 20.93
N LYS A 343 -14.60 7.96 20.78
CA LYS A 343 -14.30 6.87 19.84
C LYS A 343 -15.16 6.94 18.57
N ASP A 344 -16.01 7.96 18.44
CA ASP A 344 -16.84 8.16 17.24
C ASP A 344 -15.95 8.55 16.04
N PRO A 345 -15.89 7.73 14.97
CA PRO A 345 -15.07 8.01 13.80
C PRO A 345 -15.44 9.33 13.12
N GLU A 346 -16.70 9.76 13.17
CA GLU A 346 -17.13 11.03 12.55
C GLU A 346 -16.53 12.21 13.31
N ILE A 347 -16.63 12.21 14.64
CA ILE A 347 -16.03 13.25 15.49
C ILE A 347 -14.51 13.30 15.29
N LEU A 348 -13.85 12.14 15.28
CA LEU A 348 -12.41 12.05 15.06
C LEU A 348 -12.00 12.51 13.66
N THR A 349 -12.85 12.29 12.65
CA THR A 349 -12.64 12.82 11.30
C THR A 349 -12.64 14.34 11.31
N GLU A 350 -13.58 14.99 12.00
CA GLU A 350 -13.62 16.46 12.09
C GLU A 350 -12.36 17.05 12.74
N TYR A 351 -11.83 16.41 13.80
CA TYR A 351 -10.57 16.85 14.41
C TYR A 351 -9.37 16.64 13.48
N ALA A 352 -9.32 15.52 12.75
CA ALA A 352 -8.29 15.29 11.74
C ALA A 352 -8.37 16.33 10.61
N ARG A 353 -9.58 16.69 10.15
CA ARG A 353 -9.79 17.75 9.16
C ARG A 353 -9.30 19.11 9.68
N ASN A 354 -9.57 19.43 10.94
CA ASN A 354 -9.09 20.65 11.57
C ASN A 354 -7.55 20.73 11.58
N ALA A 355 -6.87 19.64 11.93
CA ALA A 355 -5.40 19.57 11.85
C ALA A 355 -4.87 19.78 10.43
N LEU A 356 -5.65 19.38 9.42
CA LEU A 356 -5.36 19.57 8.00
C LEU A 356 -5.86 20.89 7.41
N ALA A 357 -6.29 21.87 8.22
CA ALA A 357 -6.87 23.14 7.77
C ALA A 357 -6.07 23.82 6.66
N ARG A 358 -4.72 23.89 6.79
CA ARG A 358 -3.85 24.49 5.76
C ARG A 358 -3.88 23.72 4.44
N THR A 359 -3.88 22.39 4.51
CA THR A 359 -3.95 21.51 3.35
C THR A 359 -5.29 21.68 2.64
N ILE A 360 -6.40 21.61 3.39
CA ILE A 360 -7.76 21.79 2.88
C ILE A 360 -7.90 23.16 2.21
N CYS A 361 -7.50 24.23 2.89
CA CYS A 361 -7.54 25.58 2.34
C CYS A 361 -6.74 25.72 1.05
N SER A 362 -5.56 25.09 0.97
CA SER A 362 -4.73 25.15 -0.23
C SER A 362 -5.35 24.47 -1.45
N GLN A 363 -6.32 23.56 -1.26
CA GLN A 363 -7.05 22.94 -2.37
C GLN A 363 -8.09 23.87 -3.00
N TYR A 364 -8.61 24.84 -2.23
CA TYR A 364 -9.79 25.62 -2.63
C TYR A 364 -9.56 27.13 -2.73
N LYS A 365 -8.40 27.63 -2.27
CA LYS A 365 -8.03 29.04 -2.47
C LYS A 365 -7.70 29.31 -3.94
N ASP A 366 -8.05 30.51 -4.41
CA ASP A 366 -7.68 31.00 -5.73
C ASP A 366 -6.19 31.44 -5.78
N ALA A 367 -5.75 31.95 -6.93
CA ALA A 367 -4.39 32.47 -7.11
C ALA A 367 -4.06 33.68 -6.21
N ARG A 368 -5.08 34.38 -5.68
CA ARG A 368 -4.94 35.52 -4.76
C ARG A 368 -4.95 35.08 -3.29
N GLY A 369 -5.21 33.80 -3.02
CA GLY A 369 -5.30 33.26 -1.67
C GLY A 369 -6.68 33.43 -1.01
N VAL A 370 -7.71 33.75 -1.79
CA VAL A 370 -9.10 33.92 -1.33
C VAL A 370 -9.87 32.62 -1.53
N ILE A 371 -10.68 32.24 -0.54
CA ILE A 371 -11.66 31.17 -0.67
C ILE A 371 -13.03 31.77 -0.98
N HIS A 372 -13.62 31.36 -2.09
CA HIS A 372 -14.96 31.77 -2.50
C HIS A 372 -15.99 30.81 -1.94
N CYS A 373 -16.97 31.30 -1.19
CA CYS A 373 -17.92 30.45 -0.50
C CYS A 373 -19.38 30.89 -0.64
N VAL A 374 -20.27 29.96 -0.33
CA VAL A 374 -21.67 30.18 0.00
C VAL A 374 -21.86 29.73 1.45
N THR A 375 -22.59 30.50 2.25
CA THR A 375 -22.79 30.20 3.68
C THR A 375 -24.21 29.70 3.97
N LEU A 376 -24.41 29.01 5.09
CA LEU A 376 -25.74 28.87 5.68
C LEU A 376 -26.11 30.13 6.49
N ASP A 377 -27.38 30.51 6.51
CA ASP A 377 -27.84 31.48 7.51
C ASP A 377 -27.93 30.83 8.92
N PRO A 378 -27.81 31.62 9.99
CA PRO A 378 -27.81 31.08 11.36
C PRO A 378 -29.05 30.24 11.72
N ALA A 379 -30.25 30.61 11.26
CA ALA A 379 -31.47 29.87 11.62
C ALA A 379 -31.51 28.50 10.92
N SER A 380 -30.98 28.41 9.70
CA SER A 380 -30.78 27.16 8.98
C SER A 380 -29.76 26.26 9.67
N GLU A 381 -28.66 26.83 10.20
CA GLU A 381 -27.69 26.07 10.99
C GLU A 381 -28.30 25.54 12.29
N ASP A 382 -29.02 26.39 13.04
CA ASP A 382 -29.70 26.01 14.28
C ASP A 382 -30.74 24.90 14.02
N TYR A 383 -31.48 24.99 12.91
CA TYR A 383 -32.44 23.96 12.52
C TYR A 383 -31.75 22.62 12.23
N LEU A 384 -30.64 22.61 11.49
CA LEU A 384 -29.87 21.39 11.27
C LEU A 384 -29.34 20.84 12.60
N ALA A 385 -28.75 21.69 13.43
CA ALA A 385 -28.15 21.31 14.70
C ALA A 385 -29.17 20.69 15.67
N ALA A 386 -30.38 21.26 15.76
CA ALA A 386 -31.46 20.75 16.61
C ALA A 386 -31.97 19.36 16.19
N ASN A 387 -31.77 18.96 14.94
CA ASN A 387 -32.18 17.65 14.41
C ASN A 387 -31.05 16.61 14.44
N ILE A 388 -29.88 16.94 14.99
CA ILE A 388 -28.81 15.96 15.22
C ILE A 388 -29.03 15.30 16.58
N GLN A 389 -29.25 13.99 16.58
CA GLN A 389 -29.34 13.20 17.81
C GLN A 389 -28.11 12.34 18.01
N ARG A 390 -27.64 12.25 19.25
CA ARG A 390 -26.56 11.33 19.64
C ARG A 390 -27.19 10.03 20.12
N VAL A 391 -26.84 8.93 19.45
CA VAL A 391 -27.20 7.57 19.83
C VAL A 391 -25.94 6.78 20.19
N ASP A 392 -26.09 5.61 20.79
CA ASP A 392 -24.95 4.78 21.21
C ASP A 392 -24.02 4.38 20.05
N SER A 393 -24.56 4.28 18.83
CA SER A 393 -23.83 3.96 17.61
C SER A 393 -23.18 5.17 16.92
N GLY A 394 -23.33 6.37 17.47
CA GLY A 394 -22.79 7.62 16.93
C GLY A 394 -23.85 8.71 16.81
N SER A 395 -23.52 9.78 16.10
CA SER A 395 -24.50 10.84 15.80
C SER A 395 -25.33 10.48 14.57
N VAL A 396 -26.60 10.90 14.52
CA VAL A 396 -27.51 10.72 13.36
C VAL A 396 -28.32 12.00 13.15
N LEU A 397 -28.52 12.38 11.89
CA LEU A 397 -29.42 13.46 11.51
C LEU A 397 -30.84 12.92 11.31
N LEU A 398 -31.80 13.46 12.06
CA LEU A 398 -33.22 13.12 11.96
C LEU A 398 -33.98 14.20 11.18
N LEU A 399 -33.89 14.13 9.85
CA LEU A 399 -34.70 14.95 8.95
C LEU A 399 -35.48 14.08 7.97
N PRO A 400 -36.76 14.38 7.69
CA PRO A 400 -37.51 13.72 6.63
C PRO A 400 -36.80 13.81 5.27
N PRO A 401 -36.85 12.76 4.42
CA PRO A 401 -36.19 12.77 3.11
C PRO A 401 -36.60 13.95 2.22
N GLU A 402 -37.86 14.39 2.31
CA GLU A 402 -38.40 15.53 1.56
C GLU A 402 -37.66 16.82 1.94
N ARG A 403 -37.38 17.01 3.23
CA ARG A 403 -36.63 18.17 3.75
C ARG A 403 -35.16 18.11 3.35
N GLN A 404 -34.55 16.93 3.35
CA GLN A 404 -33.17 16.77 2.88
C GLN A 404 -33.06 17.12 1.38
N SER A 405 -34.02 16.67 0.56
CA SER A 405 -34.08 17.00 -0.86
C SER A 405 -34.30 18.50 -1.12
N GLU A 406 -35.16 19.14 -0.32
CA GLU A 406 -35.38 20.59 -0.37
C GLU A 406 -34.08 21.36 -0.07
N ILE A 407 -33.37 21.00 1.00
CA ILE A 407 -32.10 21.62 1.38
C ILE A 407 -31.05 21.44 0.27
N ALA A 408 -30.93 20.23 -0.28
CA ALA A 408 -29.97 19.95 -1.35
C ALA A 408 -30.27 20.76 -2.62
N THR A 409 -31.55 20.87 -2.99
CA THR A 409 -31.99 21.64 -4.17
C THR A 409 -31.74 23.13 -4.00
N ARG A 410 -32.15 23.72 -2.87
CA ARG A 410 -31.88 25.14 -2.57
C ARG A 410 -30.38 25.44 -2.54
N THR A 411 -29.57 24.53 -1.98
CA THR A 411 -28.11 24.69 -1.95
C THR A 411 -27.53 24.71 -3.36
N ARG A 412 -28.02 23.83 -4.27
CA ARG A 412 -27.62 23.83 -5.68
C ARG A 412 -27.92 25.15 -6.36
N GLU A 413 -29.15 25.65 -6.23
CA GLU A 413 -29.58 26.90 -6.86
C GLU A 413 -28.69 28.08 -6.46
N VAL A 414 -28.38 28.23 -5.17
CA VAL A 414 -27.53 29.32 -4.67
C VAL A 414 -26.08 29.16 -5.14
N ILE A 415 -25.55 27.93 -5.15
CA ILE A 415 -24.17 27.68 -5.63
C ILE A 415 -24.04 27.95 -7.13
N GLU A 416 -25.00 27.51 -7.93
CA GLU A 416 -25.03 27.79 -9.37
C GLU A 416 -25.16 29.29 -9.65
N ALA A 417 -26.01 30.00 -8.90
CA ALA A 417 -26.16 31.46 -9.01
C ALA A 417 -24.88 32.23 -8.60
N ALA A 418 -24.10 31.68 -7.67
CA ALA A 418 -22.83 32.26 -7.23
C ALA A 418 -21.68 32.00 -8.22
N GLY A 419 -21.79 30.97 -9.07
CA GLY A 419 -20.76 30.54 -10.04
C GLY A 419 -20.13 31.68 -10.87
N PRO A 420 -20.93 32.53 -11.54
CA PRO A 420 -20.42 33.64 -12.35
C PRO A 420 -19.58 34.66 -11.55
N ALA A 421 -19.94 34.90 -10.29
CA ALA A 421 -19.25 35.87 -9.43
C ALA A 421 -17.87 35.36 -8.95
N ALA A 422 -17.66 34.05 -8.94
CA ALA A 422 -16.40 33.42 -8.56
C ALA A 422 -15.35 33.39 -9.70
N ALA A 423 -15.65 33.93 -10.88
CA ALA A 423 -14.72 34.05 -12.01
C ALA A 423 -13.98 32.74 -12.37
N GLY A 424 -14.68 31.59 -12.26
CA GLY A 424 -14.13 30.26 -12.52
C GLY A 424 -13.42 29.60 -11.33
N ALA A 425 -13.36 30.25 -10.17
CA ALA A 425 -12.88 29.62 -8.94
C ALA A 425 -13.92 28.65 -8.35
N THR A 426 -13.43 27.62 -7.66
CA THR A 426 -14.27 26.64 -6.98
C THR A 426 -15.01 27.30 -5.81
N ILE A 427 -16.33 27.16 -5.80
CA ILE A 427 -17.17 27.64 -4.68
C ILE A 427 -17.29 26.53 -3.64
N VAL A 428 -16.97 26.87 -2.39
CA VAL A 428 -17.15 25.98 -1.25
C VAL A 428 -18.42 26.31 -0.47
N MET A 429 -19.07 25.30 0.09
CA MET A 429 -20.09 25.53 1.11
C MET A 429 -19.41 25.72 2.47
N LEU A 430 -19.70 26.81 3.16
CA LEU A 430 -19.11 27.14 4.46
C LEU A 430 -20.19 27.17 5.55
N CYS A 431 -19.96 26.45 6.65
CA CYS A 431 -20.90 26.38 7.76
C CYS A 431 -20.20 26.20 9.11
N SER A 432 -20.97 26.18 10.20
CA SER A 432 -20.45 25.83 11.52
C SER A 432 -19.99 24.35 11.60
N PRO A 433 -19.01 24.04 12.47
CA PRO A 433 -18.45 22.68 12.58
C PRO A 433 -19.47 21.61 12.94
N GLN A 434 -20.51 21.96 13.69
CA GLN A 434 -21.51 21.00 14.19
C GLN A 434 -22.38 20.40 13.08
N VAL A 435 -22.62 21.16 12.01
CA VAL A 435 -23.54 20.78 10.92
C VAL A 435 -22.80 20.32 9.66
N ARG A 436 -21.47 20.50 9.58
CA ARG A 436 -20.66 20.32 8.37
C ARG A 436 -20.80 18.94 7.71
N VAL A 437 -20.55 17.87 8.46
CA VAL A 437 -20.64 16.49 7.93
C VAL A 437 -22.06 16.14 7.48
N TRP A 438 -23.07 16.66 8.17
CA TRP A 438 -24.49 16.43 7.87
C TRP A 438 -24.89 17.15 6.59
N LEU A 439 -24.50 18.41 6.45
CA LEU A 439 -24.71 19.19 5.24
C LEU A 439 -24.01 18.51 4.04
N ARG A 440 -22.76 18.06 4.21
CA ARG A 440 -22.02 17.33 3.17
C ARG A 440 -22.77 16.10 2.68
N ARG A 441 -23.35 15.31 3.59
CA ARG A 441 -24.13 14.10 3.26
C ARG A 441 -25.43 14.44 2.53
N ILE A 442 -26.14 15.48 2.96
CA ILE A 442 -27.38 15.93 2.31
C ILE A 442 -27.09 16.35 0.85
N ILE A 443 -26.06 17.18 0.64
CA ILE A 443 -25.80 17.74 -0.69
C ILE A 443 -25.07 16.76 -1.62
N GLU A 444 -24.47 15.68 -1.10
CA GLU A 444 -23.65 14.74 -1.88
C GLU A 444 -24.36 14.19 -3.12
N ALA A 445 -25.64 13.83 -2.96
CA ALA A 445 -26.44 13.22 -4.01
C ALA A 445 -26.67 14.16 -5.21
N VAL A 446 -26.61 15.47 -4.95
CA VAL A 446 -27.02 16.54 -5.85
C VAL A 446 -25.80 17.32 -6.36
N LEU A 447 -24.80 17.50 -5.51
CA LEU A 447 -23.59 18.28 -5.70
C LEU A 447 -22.37 17.47 -5.22
N PRO A 448 -22.03 16.34 -5.89
CA PRO A 448 -20.95 15.45 -5.45
C PRO A 448 -19.54 16.09 -5.52
N GLN A 449 -19.41 17.19 -6.28
CA GLN A 449 -18.16 17.92 -6.50
C GLN A 449 -18.00 19.12 -5.56
N THR A 450 -19.05 19.52 -4.85
CA THR A 450 -19.01 20.72 -4.00
C THR A 450 -18.40 20.38 -2.64
N PRO A 451 -17.26 20.99 -2.28
CA PRO A 451 -16.67 20.81 -0.96
C PRO A 451 -17.48 21.55 0.11
N VAL A 452 -17.61 20.92 1.29
CA VAL A 452 -18.21 21.54 2.48
C VAL A 452 -17.14 21.70 3.55
N LEU A 453 -16.85 22.95 3.89
CA LEU A 453 -15.85 23.34 4.88
C LEU A 453 -16.53 23.87 6.14
N ALA A 454 -15.92 23.58 7.28
CA ALA A 454 -16.29 24.22 8.54
C ALA A 454 -15.46 25.48 8.78
N LEU A 455 -16.03 26.45 9.50
CA LEU A 455 -15.34 27.71 9.85
C LEU A 455 -13.99 27.50 10.54
N ASN A 456 -13.84 26.45 11.34
CA ASN A 456 -12.60 26.12 12.04
C ASN A 456 -11.54 25.47 11.14
N GLU A 457 -11.88 25.11 9.90
CA GLU A 457 -10.95 24.58 8.89
C GLU A 457 -10.30 25.68 8.06
N ILE A 458 -10.76 26.93 8.21
CA ILE A 458 -10.16 28.10 7.57
C ILE A 458 -8.92 28.51 8.36
N ALA A 459 -7.74 28.28 7.77
CA ALA A 459 -6.49 28.64 8.42
C ALA A 459 -6.34 30.17 8.55
N ARG A 460 -5.63 30.61 9.59
CA ARG A 460 -5.38 32.05 9.84
C ARG A 460 -4.68 32.69 8.64
N GLY A 461 -5.11 33.90 8.28
CA GLY A 461 -4.55 34.69 7.17
C GLY A 461 -5.09 34.33 5.79
N ILE A 462 -6.18 33.54 5.73
CA ILE A 462 -6.90 33.27 4.49
C ILE A 462 -8.18 34.10 4.49
N ASP A 463 -8.35 34.86 3.43
CA ASP A 463 -9.56 35.66 3.22
C ASP A 463 -10.67 34.78 2.65
N VAL A 464 -11.89 35.03 3.13
CA VAL A 464 -13.09 34.33 2.68
C VAL A 464 -14.04 35.34 2.08
N GLN A 465 -14.51 35.08 0.86
CA GLN A 465 -15.48 35.91 0.17
C GLN A 465 -16.78 35.13 -0.04
N ALA A 466 -17.84 35.57 0.63
CA ALA A 466 -19.17 35.00 0.48
C ALA A 466 -19.87 35.57 -0.76
N HIS A 467 -20.43 34.68 -1.59
CA HIS A 467 -21.17 35.02 -2.82
C HIS A 467 -22.67 34.73 -2.73
N GLY A 468 -23.11 34.13 -1.62
CA GLY A 468 -24.51 33.79 -1.40
C GLY A 468 -24.74 33.20 -0.02
N VAL A 469 -26.01 33.19 0.39
CA VAL A 469 -26.47 32.59 1.63
C VAL A 469 -27.60 31.64 1.30
N VAL A 470 -27.49 30.39 1.77
CA VAL A 470 -28.54 29.39 1.67
C VAL A 470 -29.43 29.49 2.89
N SER A 471 -30.74 29.59 2.64
CA SER A 471 -31.75 29.64 3.68
C SER A 471 -32.90 28.67 3.43
N PHE A 472 -33.23 27.89 4.46
CA PHE A 472 -34.41 27.02 4.49
C PHE A 472 -35.22 27.31 5.75
N GLY A 473 -36.48 27.71 5.56
CA GLY A 473 -37.35 28.11 6.67
C GLY A 473 -37.61 26.95 7.64
N SER A 474 -37.65 27.26 8.93
CA SER A 474 -38.20 26.36 9.96
C SER A 474 -39.73 26.31 9.79
N GLN A 475 -40.24 25.44 8.93
CA GLN A 475 -41.66 25.12 9.03
C GLN A 475 -41.83 24.21 10.25
N THR A 476 -42.28 24.79 11.36
CA THR A 476 -43.12 24.10 12.33
C THR A 476 -44.37 23.66 11.58
N ALA A 477 -44.28 22.55 10.86
CA ALA A 477 -45.46 21.85 10.41
C ALA A 477 -46.12 21.28 11.66
N ASP A 478 -47.29 21.83 12.01
CA ASP A 478 -48.26 21.19 12.89
C ASP A 478 -48.45 19.75 12.39
N ILE A 479 -47.75 18.81 13.03
CA ILE A 479 -48.14 17.41 12.97
C ILE A 479 -49.42 17.37 13.80
N GLN A 480 -50.57 17.53 13.15
CA GLN A 480 -51.84 17.13 13.72
C GLN A 480 -51.74 15.64 14.06
N SER A 481 -51.48 15.37 15.33
CA SER A 481 -51.67 14.08 15.96
C SER A 481 -53.14 13.69 15.81
N THR A 482 -53.49 13.02 14.72
CA THR A 482 -54.71 12.20 14.68
C THR A 482 -54.39 10.87 15.34
N VAL A 483 -54.36 10.90 16.68
CA VAL A 483 -54.66 9.69 17.46
C VAL A 483 -56.17 9.71 17.64
N ASN A 484 -56.88 8.96 16.81
CA ASN A 484 -58.25 8.59 17.12
C ASN A 484 -58.20 7.57 18.26
N ALA A 485 -58.97 7.86 19.32
CA ALA A 485 -59.24 6.95 20.42
C ALA A 485 -59.99 5.70 19.97
#